data_AF-A0A968ZHA8-F1
#
_entry.id   AF-A0A968ZHA8-F1
#
_cell.length_a   1.000
_cell.length_b   1.000
_cell.length_c   1.000
_cell.angle_alpha   90.00
_cell.angle_beta   90.00
_cell.angle_gamma   90.00
#
_symmetry.space_group_name_H-M   'P 1'
#
loop_
_entity.id
_entity.type
_entity.pdbx_description
1 polymer ?
#
loop_
_entity_poly.entity_id
_entity_poly.type
_entity_poly.pdbx_seq_one_letter_code
_entity_poly.pdbx_strand_id
1 'polypeptide(L)' 'MKSNVFSSPINGLSRGVGHEIAAILDRVFEAPFIWAERAAERRHLSELDDHLLNDIGLNRADAETISARPFWRS' A
#
# COMPACT_ATOMS: atom_id res chain seq x y z
N MET A 1 -26.33 -48.64 26.99
CA MET A 1 -26.04 -47.30 27.53
C MET A 1 -24.56 -47.21 27.90
N LYS A 2 -23.71 -46.76 26.97
CA LYS A 2 -22.38 -46.15 27.22
C LYS A 2 -22.05 -45.29 26.00
N SER A 3 -22.23 -43.97 26.14
CA SER A 3 -21.87 -42.98 25.13
C SER A 3 -20.35 -42.80 25.13
N ASN A 4 -19.68 -43.25 24.06
CA ASN A 4 -18.28 -42.92 23.85
C ASN A 4 -18.19 -41.44 23.45
N VAL A 5 -17.68 -40.63 24.38
CA VAL A 5 -17.45 -39.21 24.21
C VAL A 5 -16.38 -39.02 23.14
N PHE A 6 -16.81 -38.46 22.00
CA PHE A 6 -15.94 -37.98 20.94
C PHE A 6 -15.22 -36.71 21.43
N SER A 7 -14.06 -36.86 22.06
CA SER A 7 -13.17 -35.73 22.33
C SER A 7 -12.29 -35.50 21.11
N SER A 8 -12.75 -34.67 20.18
CA SER A 8 -11.86 -34.10 19.15
C SER A 8 -11.08 -32.92 19.72
N PRO A 9 -9.74 -32.88 19.55
CA PRO A 9 -8.97 -31.68 19.77
C PRO A 9 -8.93 -30.88 18.47
N ILE A 10 -9.77 -29.84 18.33
CA ILE A 10 -9.68 -28.89 17.20
C ILE A 10 -9.41 -27.46 17.70
N ASN A 11 -8.50 -27.30 18.66
CA ASN A 11 -8.12 -25.98 19.19
C ASN A 11 -6.64 -25.63 18.94
N GLY A 12 -6.05 -26.14 17.85
CA GLY A 12 -4.64 -25.92 17.51
C GLY A 12 -4.36 -24.92 16.39
N LEU A 13 -5.34 -24.58 15.55
CA LEU A 13 -5.10 -23.82 14.30
C LEU A 13 -5.38 -22.31 14.42
N SER A 14 -5.98 -21.85 15.52
CA SER A 14 -6.50 -20.47 15.62
C SER A 14 -5.47 -19.41 16.02
N ARG A 15 -4.28 -19.78 16.53
CA ARG A 15 -3.28 -18.80 17.03
C ARG A 15 -2.28 -18.30 15.97
N GLY A 16 -2.05 -19.06 14.88
CA GLY A 16 -1.07 -18.68 13.84
C GLY A 16 -1.69 -17.90 12.68
N VAL A 17 -2.81 -18.39 12.14
CA VAL A 17 -3.45 -17.85 10.94
C VAL A 17 -4.02 -16.43 11.16
N GLY A 18 -4.48 -16.12 12.38
CA GLY A 18 -5.08 -14.83 12.69
C GLY A 18 -4.11 -13.65 12.60
N HIS A 19 -2.86 -13.82 13.04
CA HIS A 19 -1.86 -12.76 13.01
C HIS A 19 -1.34 -12.50 11.58
N GLU A 20 -1.23 -13.54 10.76
CA GLU A 20 -0.85 -13.39 9.35
C GLU A 20 -1.95 -12.68 8.55
N ILE A 21 -3.22 -13.04 8.77
CA ILE A 21 -4.35 -12.35 8.14
C ILE A 21 -4.42 -10.88 8.59
N ALA A 22 -4.24 -10.60 9.88
CA ALA A 22 -4.22 -9.24 10.40
C ALA A 22 -3.11 -8.40 9.76
N ALA A 23 -1.89 -8.93 9.66
CA ALA A 23 -0.77 -8.22 9.04
C ALA A 23 -0.98 -7.96 7.54
N ILE A 24 -1.61 -8.89 6.81
CA ILE A 24 -1.97 -8.69 5.41
C ILE A 24 -3.03 -7.59 5.28
N LEU A 25 -4.05 -7.61 6.15
CA LEU A 25 -5.08 -6.59 6.17
C LEU A 25 -4.47 -5.21 6.44
N ASP A 26 -3.63 -5.06 7.47
CA ASP A 26 -2.96 -3.80 7.79
C ASP A 26 -2.18 -3.25 6.59
N ARG A 27 -1.41 -4.10 5.91
CA ARG A 27 -0.64 -3.71 4.71
C ARG A 27 -1.54 -3.28 3.55
N VAL A 28 -2.68 -3.95 3.37
CA VAL A 28 -3.68 -3.57 2.34
C VAL A 28 -4.38 -2.27 2.72
N PHE A 29 -4.61 -2.01 4.01
CA PHE A 29 -5.17 -0.76 4.51
C PHE A 29 -4.19 0.42 4.41
N GLU A 30 -2.88 0.22 4.52
CA GLU A 30 -1.87 1.26 4.33
C GLU A 30 -1.66 1.66 2.87
N ALA A 31 -1.77 0.71 1.93
CA ALA A 31 -1.57 0.93 0.50
C ALA A 31 -2.32 2.14 -0.09
N PRO A 32 -3.63 2.36 0.15
CA PRO A 32 -4.35 3.51 -0.39
C PRO A 32 -3.82 4.86 0.11
N PHE A 33 -3.33 4.94 1.36
CA PHE A 33 -2.74 6.19 1.87
C PHE A 33 -1.45 6.54 1.13
N ILE A 34 -0.59 5.54 0.92
CA ILE A 34 0.65 5.69 0.14
C ILE A 34 0.33 6.12 -1.30
N TRP A 35 -0.71 5.55 -1.89
CA TRP A 35 -1.14 5.91 -3.25
C TRP A 35 -1.69 7.32 -3.33
N ALA A 36 -2.45 7.77 -2.33
CA ALA A 36 -2.97 9.12 -2.25
C ALA A 36 -1.84 10.16 -2.10
N GLU A 37 -0.87 9.87 -1.23
CA GLU A 37 0.32 10.70 -1.05
C GLU A 37 1.11 10.85 -2.35
N ARG A 38 1.41 9.72 -3.03
CA ARG A 38 2.08 9.74 -4.35
C ARG A 38 1.30 10.52 -5.40
N ALA A 39 -0.03 10.42 -5.41
CA ALA A 39 -0.85 11.17 -6.35
C ALA A 39 -0.78 12.68 -6.07
N ALA A 40 -0.78 13.08 -4.79
CA ALA A 40 -0.63 14.46 -4.39
C ALA A 40 0.77 15.01 -4.73
N GLU A 41 1.83 14.28 -4.43
CA GLU A 41 3.22 14.64 -4.78
C GLU A 41 3.39 14.82 -6.30
N ARG A 42 2.88 13.89 -7.10
CA ARG A 42 2.96 13.96 -8.57
C ARG A 42 2.16 15.12 -9.15
N ARG A 43 1.02 15.42 -8.56
CA ARG A 43 0.25 16.61 -8.92
C ARG A 43 1.04 17.88 -8.59
N HIS A 44 1.60 17.97 -7.39
CA HIS A 44 2.42 19.11 -6.99
C HIS A 44 3.62 19.29 -7.92
N LEU A 45 4.32 18.21 -8.26
CA LEU A 45 5.43 18.22 -9.23
C LEU A 45 5.01 18.79 -10.59
N SER A 46 3.81 18.43 -11.09
CA SER A 46 3.30 18.97 -12.37
C SER A 46 2.92 20.45 -12.29
N GLU A 47 2.58 20.94 -11.10
CA GLU A 47 2.19 22.33 -10.84
C GLU A 47 3.40 23.25 -10.58
N LEU A 48 4.61 22.72 -10.40
CA LEU A 48 5.82 23.54 -10.23
C LEU A 48 6.14 24.33 -11.50
N ASP A 49 6.62 25.57 -11.35
CA ASP A 49 7.10 26.41 -12.45
C ASP A 49 8.44 25.92 -13.03
N ASP A 50 8.76 26.30 -14.27
CA ASP A 50 9.99 25.85 -14.96
C ASP A 50 11.27 26.22 -14.21
N HIS A 51 11.29 27.37 -13.52
CA HIS A 51 12.44 27.76 -12.69
C HIS A 51 12.65 26.82 -11.50
N LEU A 52 11.57 26.43 -10.81
CA LEU A 52 11.64 25.50 -9.67
C LEU A 52 12.03 24.09 -10.13
N LEU A 53 11.52 23.65 -11.29
CA LEU A 53 11.97 22.41 -11.89
C LEU A 53 13.46 22.44 -12.22
N ASN A 54 13.94 23.54 -12.81
CA ASN A 54 15.36 23.71 -13.12
C ASN A 54 16.24 23.71 -11.85
N ASP A 55 15.77 24.29 -10.75
CA ASP A 55 16.50 24.29 -9.48
C ASP A 55 16.70 22.87 -8.92
N ILE A 56 15.77 21.95 -9.17
CA ILE A 56 15.88 20.53 -8.84
C ILE A 56 16.44 19.67 -9.98
N GLY A 57 16.90 20.30 -11.08
CA GLY A 57 17.53 19.64 -12.22
C GLY A 57 16.57 18.86 -13.13
N LEU A 58 15.28 19.18 -13.11
CA LEU A 58 14.28 18.60 -14.01
C LEU A 58 13.87 19.62 -15.09
N ASN A 59 13.52 19.12 -16.27
CA ASN A 59 12.78 19.89 -17.26
C ASN A 59 11.28 19.55 -17.23
N ARG A 60 10.47 20.35 -17.93
CA ARG A 60 9.01 20.17 -18.01
C ARG A 60 8.59 18.77 -18.48
N ALA A 61 9.24 18.24 -19.52
CA ALA A 61 8.89 16.95 -20.09
C ALA A 61 9.19 15.78 -19.13
N ASP A 62 10.29 15.87 -18.38
CA ASP A 62 10.63 14.89 -17.33
C ASP A 62 9.61 14.95 -16.19
N ALA A 63 9.24 16.14 -15.73
CA ALA A 63 8.23 16.32 -14.69
C ALA A 63 6.87 15.74 -15.11
N GLU A 64 6.41 16.02 -16.33
CA GLU A 64 5.19 15.43 -16.88
C GLU A 64 5.25 13.91 -16.97
N THR A 65 6.39 13.36 -17.41
CA THR A 65 6.61 11.91 -17.48
C THR A 65 6.53 11.27 -16.09
N ILE A 66 7.14 11.88 -15.08
CA ILE A 66 7.10 11.41 -13.69
C ILE A 66 5.67 11.51 -13.13
N SER A 67 4.98 12.62 -13.39
CA SER A 67 3.62 12.87 -12.91
C SER A 67 2.59 11.93 -13.54
N ALA A 68 2.80 11.51 -14.79
CA ALA A 68 1.94 10.57 -15.50
C ALA A 68 2.08 9.11 -15.03
N ARG A 69 3.04 8.80 -14.14
CA ARG A 69 3.24 7.43 -13.67
C ARG A 69 2.03 6.95 -12.87
N PRO A 70 1.61 5.67 -12.99
CA PRO A 70 0.51 5.14 -12.21
C PRO A 70 0.79 5.18 -10.69
N PHE A 71 -0.17 5.61 -9.87
CA PHE A 71 0.02 5.77 -8.41
C PHE A 71 0.46 4.49 -7.70
N TRP A 72 0.05 3.33 -8.22
CA TRP A 72 0.39 2.01 -7.69
C TRP A 72 1.80 1.54 -8.04
N ARG A 73 2.54 2.27 -8.87
CA ARG A 73 3.88 1.91 -9.33
C ARG A 73 4.93 2.85 -8.74
N SER A 74 5.95 2.24 -8.12
CA SER A 74 7.20 2.90 -7.72
C SER A 74 8.10 3.08 -8.94
#